data_AF-A0A935UE30-F1
#
_entry.id   AF-A0A935UE30-F1
#
_cell.length_a   1.000
_cell.length_b   1.000
_cell.length_c   1.000
_cell.angle_alpha   90.00
_cell.angle_beta   90.00
_cell.angle_gamma   90.00
#
_symmetry.space_group_name_H-M   'P 1'
#
loop_
_entity.id
_entity.type
_entity.pdbx_description
1 polymer ?
#
loop_
_entity_poly.entity_id
_entity_poly.type
_entity_poly.pdbx_seq_one_letter_code
_entity_poly.pdbx_strand_id
1 'polypeptide(L)'
;MGPALEGISYTVPCIVPCIRPLYSERENWKPNGFGYQLFGCEVGIRFPVVKLLDYANQTESLLEDPNPFALVTAAHLFTRRTKGDPEQRYAAKWRLAKLLYERNWDKQRIIDLFGVIDWLMQLPTDLEQRLLHEVYTLERKVIMPYVTSAERCGVEKGRQEGRQEGEAALLKRQLARRFGALPDAVQVRLTTADVDQLEEWAIKVLDAESLDEVFDQRPQ
;
A
#
# COMPACT_ATOMS: atom_id res chain seq x y z
N MET A 1 -49.79 3.39 44.42
CA MET A 1 -49.62 3.05 42.98
C MET A 1 -49.19 4.32 42.26
N GLY A 2 -47.89 4.47 42.01
CA GLY A 2 -47.32 5.52 41.15
C GLY A 2 -46.54 4.84 40.05
N PRO A 3 -46.63 5.29 38.78
CA PRO A 3 -46.24 4.49 37.63
C PRO A 3 -44.73 4.29 37.55
N ALA A 4 -44.32 3.08 37.20
CA ALA A 4 -42.95 2.76 36.83
C ALA A 4 -42.59 3.56 35.56
N LEU A 5 -41.57 4.41 35.66
CA LEU A 5 -40.97 5.06 34.50
C LEU A 5 -40.19 4.00 33.73
N GLU A 6 -40.80 3.47 32.66
CA GLU A 6 -40.12 2.65 31.67
C GLU A 6 -38.93 3.45 31.10
N GLY A 7 -37.73 2.95 31.37
CA GLY A 7 -36.48 3.53 30.89
C GLY A 7 -36.44 3.47 29.38
N ILE A 8 -36.57 4.63 28.74
CA ILE A 8 -36.52 4.73 27.29
C ILE A 8 -35.08 4.47 26.84
N SER A 9 -34.87 3.30 26.26
CA SER A 9 -33.57 2.87 25.72
C SER A 9 -33.43 3.46 24.32
N TYR A 10 -32.69 4.56 24.18
CA TYR A 10 -32.33 5.10 22.87
C TYR A 10 -30.94 4.61 22.46
N THR A 11 -30.87 3.85 21.37
CA THR A 11 -29.61 3.50 20.71
C THR A 11 -29.10 4.70 19.94
N VAL A 12 -28.27 5.52 20.58
CA VAL A 12 -27.54 6.59 19.89
C VAL A 12 -26.20 6.02 19.42
N PRO A 13 -25.88 5.99 18.12
CA PRO A 13 -24.55 5.62 17.65
C PRO A 13 -23.56 6.75 17.98
N CYS A 14 -23.05 6.77 19.21
CA CYS A 14 -22.01 7.69 19.62
C CYS A 14 -20.65 7.15 19.18
N ILE A 15 -20.10 7.72 18.10
CA ILE A 15 -18.65 7.68 17.85
C ILE A 15 -18.02 8.59 18.91
N VAL A 16 -17.46 8.02 19.98
CA VAL A 16 -16.72 8.78 21.00
C VAL A 16 -15.28 8.99 20.48
N PRO A 17 -14.87 10.22 20.12
CA PRO A 17 -13.50 10.48 19.73
C PRO A 17 -12.71 10.73 21.01
N CYS A 18 -12.21 9.66 21.65
CA CYS A 18 -11.13 9.79 22.63
C CYS A 18 -9.82 10.06 21.86
N ILE A 19 -9.66 11.29 21.38
CA ILE A 19 -8.41 11.76 20.80
C ILE A 19 -7.46 12.12 21.95
N ARG A 20 -6.60 11.14 22.31
CA ARG A 20 -5.15 11.25 22.63
C ARG A 20 -4.72 10.72 24.02
N PRO A 21 -3.58 9.98 24.12
CA PRO A 21 -2.69 9.50 23.07
C PRO A 21 -2.92 8.03 22.72
N LEU A 22 -3.01 7.76 21.41
CA LEU A 22 -3.14 6.43 20.78
C LEU A 22 -1.93 5.48 20.97
N TYR A 23 -1.00 5.78 21.88
CA TYR A 23 0.26 5.05 22.04
C TYR A 23 0.72 5.02 23.50
N SER A 24 -0.16 4.78 24.47
CA SER A 24 0.35 4.44 25.81
C SER A 24 0.96 3.04 25.74
N GLU A 25 2.29 2.96 25.71
CA GLU A 25 3.06 1.70 25.82
C GLU A 25 2.91 1.02 27.20
N ARG A 26 2.17 1.65 28.12
CA ARG A 26 1.92 1.14 29.47
C ARG A 26 1.12 -0.15 29.41
N GLU A 27 1.72 -1.23 29.92
CA GLU A 27 1.24 -2.60 29.83
C GLU A 27 -0.17 -2.80 30.41
N ASN A 28 -0.53 -2.04 31.46
CA ASN A 28 -1.74 -2.27 32.26
C ASN A 28 -2.88 -1.23 32.10
N TRP A 29 -2.79 -0.32 31.14
CA TRP A 29 -3.84 0.70 30.94
C TRP A 29 -5.02 0.16 30.13
N LYS A 30 -6.19 -0.02 30.76
CA LYS A 30 -7.44 -0.51 30.14
C LYS A 30 -8.66 0.27 30.65
N PRO A 31 -8.94 1.48 30.14
CA PRO A 31 -10.03 2.31 30.61
C PRO A 31 -11.38 1.74 30.15
N ASN A 32 -12.12 1.09 31.05
CA ASN A 32 -13.35 0.34 30.74
C ASN A 32 -14.65 1.15 30.88
N GLY A 33 -14.53 2.48 30.97
CA GLY A 33 -15.68 3.35 31.06
C GLY A 33 -15.32 4.81 30.83
N PHE A 34 -16.36 5.58 30.51
CA PHE A 34 -16.30 7.02 30.30
C PHE A 34 -17.53 7.65 30.96
N GLY A 35 -17.37 8.74 31.70
CA GLY A 35 -18.49 9.39 32.34
C GLY A 35 -18.14 10.74 32.96
N TYR A 36 -19.17 11.45 33.37
CA TYR A 36 -19.10 12.73 34.06
C TYR A 36 -19.87 12.66 35.38
N GLN A 37 -19.38 13.39 36.38
CA GLN A 37 -20.03 13.54 37.67
C GLN A 37 -20.26 15.02 37.96
N LEU A 38 -21.50 15.39 38.27
CA LEU A 38 -21.87 16.76 38.65
C LEU A 38 -22.90 16.74 39.78
N PHE A 39 -22.66 17.49 40.85
CA PHE A 39 -23.56 17.61 42.01
C PHE A 39 -24.06 16.25 42.59
N GLY A 40 -23.22 15.21 42.56
CA GLY A 40 -23.57 13.88 43.06
C GLY A 40 -24.37 13.00 42.09
N CYS A 41 -24.71 13.49 40.91
CA CYS A 41 -25.26 12.69 39.81
C CYS A 41 -24.14 12.22 38.87
N GLU A 42 -24.16 10.95 38.48
CA GLU A 42 -23.20 10.35 37.55
C GLU A 42 -23.91 9.88 36.28
N VAL A 43 -23.31 10.18 35.13
CA VAL A 43 -23.72 9.63 33.82
C VAL A 43 -22.48 9.07 33.15
N GLY A 44 -22.54 7.81 32.71
CA GLY A 44 -21.41 7.18 32.04
C GLY A 44 -21.79 5.92 31.27
N ILE A 45 -20.85 5.50 30.42
CA ILE A 45 -20.92 4.29 29.61
C ILE A 45 -19.77 3.37 30.04
N ARG A 46 -20.06 2.09 30.20
CA ARG A 46 -19.06 1.03 30.37
C ARG A 46 -18.94 0.23 29.08
N PHE A 47 -17.73 -0.14 28.73
CA PHE A 47 -17.45 -0.90 27.52
C PHE A 47 -16.34 -1.93 27.75
N PRO A 48 -16.41 -3.10 27.09
CA PRO A 48 -15.33 -4.07 27.14
C PRO A 48 -14.09 -3.50 26.45
N VAL A 49 -12.92 -3.66 27.07
CA VAL A 49 -11.64 -3.20 26.52
C VAL A 49 -10.74 -4.40 26.30
N VAL A 50 -10.29 -4.55 25.07
CA VAL A 50 -9.32 -5.57 24.68
C VAL A 50 -8.08 -4.86 24.18
N LYS A 51 -6.91 -5.26 24.69
CA LYS A 51 -5.63 -4.69 24.27
C LYS A 51 -4.97 -5.64 23.30
N LEU A 52 -4.66 -5.17 22.08
CA LEU A 52 -4.05 -6.01 21.04
C LEU A 52 -2.72 -6.64 21.49
N LEU A 53 -1.99 -5.96 22.38
CA LEU A 53 -0.75 -6.46 22.97
C LEU A 53 -0.92 -7.72 23.83
N ASP A 54 -2.10 -7.96 24.39
CA ASP A 54 -2.37 -9.17 25.17
C ASP A 54 -2.21 -10.44 24.31
N TYR A 55 -2.34 -10.30 22.99
CA TYR A 55 -2.20 -11.39 22.02
C TYR A 55 -0.80 -11.48 21.40
N ALA A 56 0.17 -10.69 21.88
CA ALA A 56 1.53 -10.74 21.33
C ALA A 56 2.09 -12.17 21.36
N ASN A 57 1.90 -12.93 22.43
CA ASN A 57 2.44 -14.29 22.54
C ASN A 57 1.63 -15.35 21.76
N GLN A 58 0.49 -14.97 21.17
CA GLN A 58 -0.45 -15.88 20.50
C GLN A 58 -0.52 -15.62 18.99
N THR A 59 0.52 -15.00 18.41
CA THR A 59 0.50 -14.62 16.99
C THR A 59 0.24 -15.81 16.07
N GLU A 60 0.85 -16.97 16.34
CA GLU A 60 0.64 -18.17 15.52
C GLU A 60 -0.82 -18.66 15.58
N SER A 61 -1.43 -18.67 16.78
CA SER A 61 -2.85 -19.00 16.93
C SER A 61 -3.77 -18.02 16.18
N LEU A 62 -3.43 -16.73 16.15
CA LEU A 62 -4.18 -15.73 15.36
C LEU A 62 -4.09 -15.95 13.85
N LEU A 63 -2.98 -16.52 13.36
CA LEU A 63 -2.79 -16.82 11.94
C LEU A 63 -3.57 -18.06 11.49
N GLU A 64 -3.91 -18.96 12.41
CA GLU A 64 -4.74 -20.14 12.15
C GLU A 64 -6.24 -19.86 12.32
N ASP A 65 -6.60 -18.83 13.09
CA ASP A 65 -7.99 -18.49 13.38
C ASP A 65 -8.75 -18.07 12.11
N PRO A 66 -9.93 -18.68 11.81
CA PRO A 66 -10.74 -18.35 10.64
C PRO A 66 -11.36 -16.94 10.69
N ASN A 67 -11.23 -16.21 11.79
CA ASN A 67 -11.71 -14.85 11.93
C ASN A 67 -10.82 -13.86 11.14
N PRO A 68 -11.36 -13.04 10.24
CA PRO A 68 -10.59 -12.03 9.50
C PRO A 68 -9.92 -10.99 10.42
N PHE A 69 -10.53 -10.66 11.55
CA PHE A 69 -9.95 -9.72 12.50
C PHE A 69 -8.75 -10.30 13.27
N ALA A 70 -8.63 -11.63 13.36
CA ALA A 70 -7.44 -12.26 13.93
C ALA A 70 -6.21 -12.00 13.04
N LEU A 71 -6.39 -12.10 11.72
CA LEU A 71 -5.34 -11.79 10.75
C LEU A 71 -4.93 -10.31 10.79
N VAL A 72 -5.89 -9.39 10.87
CA VAL A 72 -5.61 -7.95 11.02
C VAL A 72 -4.88 -7.66 12.34
N THR A 73 -5.26 -8.34 13.41
CA THR A 73 -4.58 -8.24 14.71
C THR A 73 -3.13 -8.74 14.61
N ALA A 74 -2.90 -9.87 13.94
CA ALA A 74 -1.55 -10.37 13.67
C ALA A 74 -0.74 -9.38 12.82
N ALA A 75 -1.34 -8.76 11.79
CA ALA A 75 -0.70 -7.73 10.98
C ALA A 75 -0.28 -6.51 11.81
N HIS A 76 -1.15 -6.04 12.72
CA HIS A 76 -0.82 -4.96 13.64
C HIS A 76 0.36 -5.32 14.56
N LEU A 77 0.39 -6.54 15.09
CA LEU A 77 1.50 -7.04 15.90
C LEU A 77 2.81 -7.12 15.10
N PHE A 78 2.76 -7.61 13.87
CA PHE A 78 3.92 -7.65 12.97
C PHE A 78 4.43 -6.26 12.61
N THR A 79 3.53 -5.29 12.38
CA THR A 79 3.91 -3.90 12.10
C THR A 79 4.77 -3.32 13.21
N ARG A 80 4.43 -3.61 14.47
CA ARG A 80 5.21 -3.14 15.63
C ARG A 80 6.52 -3.89 15.80
N ARG A 81 6.53 -5.22 15.60
CA ARG A 81 7.75 -6.06 15.73
C ARG A 81 8.80 -5.74 14.67
N THR A 82 8.36 -5.52 13.43
CA THR A 82 9.23 -5.27 12.26
C THR A 82 9.55 -3.79 12.07
N LYS A 83 9.42 -2.98 13.13
CA LYS A 83 9.72 -1.55 13.07
C LYS A 83 11.23 -1.35 12.93
N GLY A 84 11.64 -0.76 11.82
CA GLY A 84 13.06 -0.50 11.51
C GLY A 84 13.75 -1.60 10.70
N ASP A 85 13.05 -2.69 10.36
CA ASP A 85 13.57 -3.77 9.51
C ASP A 85 12.61 -3.97 8.31
N PRO A 86 12.93 -3.41 7.13
CA PRO A 86 12.06 -3.48 5.95
C PRO A 86 11.98 -4.90 5.35
N GLU A 87 13.03 -5.72 5.47
CA GLU A 87 13.06 -7.09 4.96
C GLU A 87 12.19 -8.02 5.80
N GLN A 88 12.28 -7.93 7.13
CA GLN A 88 11.36 -8.67 8.01
C GLN A 88 9.92 -8.22 7.83
N ARG A 89 9.68 -6.92 7.60
CA ARG A 89 8.35 -6.41 7.30
C ARG A 89 7.81 -6.98 6.00
N TYR A 90 8.65 -7.06 4.97
CA TYR A 90 8.32 -7.70 3.70
C TYR A 90 7.94 -9.18 3.90
N ALA A 91 8.78 -9.94 4.61
CA ALA A 91 8.54 -11.35 4.88
C ALA A 91 7.22 -11.57 5.64
N ALA A 92 6.91 -10.72 6.62
CA ALA A 92 5.66 -10.77 7.36
C ALA A 92 4.45 -10.40 6.48
N LYS A 93 4.53 -9.34 5.67
CA LYS A 93 3.47 -8.94 4.75
C LYS A 93 3.19 -10.03 3.70
N TRP A 94 4.24 -10.65 3.18
CA TRP A 94 4.14 -11.77 2.25
C TRP A 94 3.49 -13.00 2.88
N ARG A 95 3.84 -13.32 4.14
CA ARG A 95 3.20 -14.41 4.90
C ARG A 95 1.69 -14.17 5.07
N LEU A 96 1.29 -12.95 5.42
CA LEU A 96 -0.12 -12.59 5.55
C LEU A 96 -0.86 -12.64 4.21
N ALA A 97 -0.22 -12.17 3.13
CA ALA A 97 -0.77 -12.24 1.79
C ALA A 97 -1.04 -13.70 1.39
N LYS A 98 -0.08 -14.61 1.56
CA LYS A 98 -0.29 -16.05 1.31
C LYS A 98 -1.49 -16.61 2.06
N LEU A 99 -1.59 -16.32 3.37
CA LEU A 99 -2.70 -16.79 4.20
C LEU A 99 -4.06 -16.27 3.73
N LEU A 100 -4.15 -15.05 3.19
CA LEU A 100 -5.39 -14.55 2.60
C LEU A 100 -5.85 -15.39 1.41
N TYR A 101 -4.92 -15.82 0.56
CA TYR A 101 -5.23 -16.63 -0.63
C TYR A 101 -5.43 -18.13 -0.31
N GLU A 102 -4.78 -18.64 0.73
CA GLU A 102 -5.00 -20.01 1.23
C GLU A 102 -6.37 -20.16 1.89
N ARG A 103 -6.94 -19.06 2.41
CA ARG A 103 -8.27 -19.04 2.98
C ARG A 103 -9.31 -18.98 1.87
N ASN A 104 -10.30 -19.88 1.92
CA ASN A 104 -11.41 -19.96 0.96
C ASN A 104 -12.45 -18.84 1.20
N TRP A 105 -12.00 -17.60 1.26
CA TRP A 105 -12.84 -16.41 1.43
C TRP A 105 -13.29 -15.84 0.09
N ASP A 106 -14.36 -15.05 0.14
CA ASP A 106 -14.82 -14.32 -1.03
C ASP A 106 -13.76 -13.31 -1.50
N LYS A 107 -13.74 -13.06 -2.81
CA LYS A 107 -12.75 -12.19 -3.46
C LYS A 107 -12.72 -10.79 -2.84
N GLN A 108 -13.89 -10.23 -2.53
CA GLN A 108 -13.99 -8.86 -2.06
C GLN A 108 -13.42 -8.71 -0.65
N ARG A 109 -13.66 -9.69 0.22
CA ARG A 109 -13.06 -9.75 1.55
C ARG A 109 -11.55 -9.85 1.50
N ILE A 110 -11.00 -10.65 0.57
CA ILE A 110 -9.54 -10.71 0.36
C ILE A 110 -9.01 -9.34 -0.08
N ILE A 111 -9.73 -8.65 -0.97
CA ILE A 111 -9.43 -7.27 -1.39
C ILE A 111 -9.36 -6.31 -0.22
N ASP A 112 -10.43 -6.24 0.56
CA ASP A 112 -10.55 -5.29 1.67
C ASP A 112 -9.47 -5.55 2.74
N LEU A 113 -9.23 -6.82 3.10
CA LEU A 113 -8.27 -7.19 4.13
C LEU A 113 -6.82 -6.98 3.69
N PHE A 114 -6.50 -7.29 2.43
CA PHE A 114 -5.18 -6.99 1.91
C PHE A 114 -4.94 -5.47 1.86
N GLY A 115 -5.94 -4.66 1.50
CA GLY A 115 -5.85 -3.20 1.56
C GLY A 115 -5.59 -2.68 2.98
N VAL A 116 -6.22 -3.27 3.99
CA VAL A 116 -5.94 -2.95 5.41
C VAL A 116 -4.51 -3.31 5.78
N ILE A 117 -4.02 -4.49 5.39
CA ILE A 117 -2.64 -4.93 5.66
C ILE A 117 -1.63 -4.04 4.93
N ASP A 118 -1.92 -3.64 3.69
CA ASP A 118 -1.10 -2.75 2.88
C ASP A 118 -0.94 -1.38 3.55
N TRP A 119 -2.05 -0.80 4.01
CA TRP A 119 -2.05 0.45 4.75
C TRP A 119 -1.30 0.37 6.09
N LEU A 120 -1.45 -0.75 6.83
CA LEU A 120 -0.75 -0.97 8.09
C LEU A 120 0.76 -1.18 7.91
N MET A 121 1.16 -1.89 6.86
CA MET A 121 2.54 -2.34 6.62
C MET A 121 3.10 -1.75 5.33
N GLN A 122 3.38 -0.44 5.37
CA GLN A 122 4.06 0.24 4.27
C GLN A 122 5.49 -0.28 4.09
N LEU A 123 5.84 -0.55 2.83
CA LEU A 123 7.14 -1.05 2.38
C LEU A 123 7.81 -0.02 1.45
N PRO A 124 9.15 -0.02 1.35
CA PRO A 124 9.86 0.66 0.27
C PRO A 124 9.43 0.15 -1.11
N THR A 125 9.50 1.01 -2.12
CA THR A 125 9.00 0.73 -3.48
C THR A 125 9.59 -0.54 -4.10
N ASP A 126 10.89 -0.80 -3.91
CA ASP A 126 11.54 -2.00 -4.45
C ASP A 126 10.96 -3.30 -3.89
N LEU A 127 10.71 -3.34 -2.58
CA LEU A 127 10.13 -4.49 -1.90
C LEU A 127 8.65 -4.65 -2.21
N GLU A 128 7.94 -3.54 -2.44
CA GLU A 128 6.56 -3.56 -2.86
C GLU A 128 6.41 -4.15 -4.27
N GLN A 129 7.26 -3.73 -5.22
CA GLN A 129 7.30 -4.31 -6.57
C GLN A 129 7.59 -5.80 -6.54
N ARG A 130 8.56 -6.23 -5.72
CA ARG A 130 8.87 -7.65 -5.51
C ARG A 130 7.67 -8.42 -4.96
N LEU A 131 6.99 -7.87 -3.95
CA LEU A 131 5.80 -8.50 -3.35
C LEU A 131 4.70 -8.69 -4.40
N LEU A 132 4.46 -7.68 -5.23
CA LEU A 132 3.46 -7.75 -6.29
C LEU A 132 3.79 -8.80 -7.35
N HIS A 133 5.06 -8.92 -7.74
CA HIS A 133 5.49 -9.97 -8.67
C HIS A 133 5.26 -11.38 -8.11
N GLU A 134 5.54 -11.58 -6.83
CA GLU A 134 5.31 -12.83 -6.13
C GLU A 134 3.81 -13.14 -5.99
N VAL A 135 2.97 -12.15 -5.64
CA VAL A 135 1.50 -12.29 -5.61
C VAL A 135 0.97 -12.70 -6.99
N TYR A 136 1.40 -12.01 -8.05
CA TYR A 136 1.02 -12.35 -9.44
C TYR A 136 1.39 -13.79 -9.80
N THR A 137 2.55 -14.27 -9.33
CA THR A 137 3.00 -15.65 -9.56
C THR A 137 2.14 -16.68 -8.80
N LEU A 138 1.62 -16.32 -7.62
CA LEU A 138 0.63 -17.14 -6.91
C LEU A 138 -0.73 -17.15 -7.64
N GLU A 139 -1.17 -16.02 -8.19
CA GLU A 139 -2.43 -15.95 -8.97
C GLU A 139 -2.40 -16.83 -10.21
N ARG A 140 -1.26 -17.01 -10.89
CA ARG A 140 -1.17 -17.96 -12.02
C ARG A 140 -1.47 -19.41 -11.61
N LYS A 141 -1.44 -19.73 -10.31
CA LYS A 141 -1.81 -21.04 -9.75
C LYS A 141 -3.24 -21.07 -9.20
N VAL A 142 -3.84 -19.91 -8.90
CA VAL A 142 -5.15 -19.76 -8.25
C VAL A 142 -5.99 -18.81 -9.10
N ILE A 143 -7.00 -19.34 -9.80
CA ILE A 143 -7.84 -18.62 -10.78
C ILE A 143 -8.65 -17.49 -10.12
N MET A 144 -8.06 -16.34 -9.75
CA MET A 144 -8.76 -15.09 -9.42
C MET A 144 -7.82 -13.87 -9.54
N PRO A 145 -8.08 -12.92 -10.47
CA PRO A 145 -7.27 -11.72 -10.64
C PRO A 145 -7.61 -10.62 -9.62
N TYR A 146 -6.64 -10.19 -8.82
CA TYR A 146 -6.77 -9.11 -7.83
C TYR A 146 -6.52 -7.73 -8.46
N VAL A 147 -7.46 -6.80 -8.28
CA VAL A 147 -7.33 -5.41 -8.70
C VAL A 147 -7.43 -4.54 -7.45
N THR A 148 -6.30 -4.03 -6.98
CA THR A 148 -6.20 -2.85 -6.08
C THR A 148 -4.75 -2.41 -5.86
N SER A 149 -3.76 -3.22 -6.27
CA SER A 149 -2.35 -2.81 -6.39
C SER A 149 -1.85 -2.77 -7.85
N ALA A 150 -2.45 -3.55 -8.75
CA ALA A 150 -2.24 -3.46 -10.19
C ALA A 150 -2.71 -2.12 -10.79
N GLU A 151 -3.70 -1.44 -10.19
CA GLU A 151 -4.10 -0.08 -10.61
C GLU A 151 -3.07 0.97 -10.20
N ARG A 152 -2.46 0.86 -9.01
CA ARG A 152 -1.36 1.77 -8.61
C ARG A 152 -0.10 1.53 -9.43
N CYS A 153 0.25 0.26 -9.64
CA CYS A 153 1.36 -0.12 -10.53
C CYS A 153 1.06 0.26 -11.98
N GLY A 154 -0.18 0.08 -12.46
CA GLY A 154 -0.60 0.45 -13.82
C GLY A 154 -0.63 1.96 -14.05
N VAL A 155 -1.00 2.76 -13.03
CA VAL A 155 -0.93 4.23 -13.11
C VAL A 155 0.52 4.70 -13.08
N GLU A 156 1.37 4.16 -12.20
CA GLU A 156 2.78 4.57 -12.14
C GLU A 156 3.55 4.10 -13.38
N LYS A 157 3.35 2.84 -13.80
CA LYS A 157 3.92 2.30 -15.03
C LYS A 157 3.38 3.03 -16.25
N GLY A 158 2.08 3.31 -16.33
CA GLY A 158 1.49 4.10 -17.41
C GLY A 158 1.96 5.55 -17.43
N ARG A 159 2.30 6.13 -16.27
CA ARG A 159 2.91 7.47 -16.17
C ARG A 159 4.37 7.44 -16.61
N GLN A 160 5.14 6.41 -16.27
CA GLN A 160 6.53 6.24 -16.70
C GLN A 160 6.62 5.92 -18.19
N GLU A 161 5.84 4.96 -18.68
CA GLU A 161 5.71 4.62 -20.11
C GLU A 161 5.21 5.84 -20.90
N GLY A 162 4.18 6.54 -20.42
CA GLY A 162 3.68 7.76 -21.07
C GLY A 162 4.69 8.91 -21.08
N ARG A 163 5.57 9.00 -20.08
CA ARG A 163 6.68 9.97 -20.07
C ARG A 163 7.75 9.59 -21.09
N GLN A 164 8.19 8.34 -21.11
CA GLN A 164 9.16 7.81 -22.09
C GLN A 164 8.66 7.97 -23.52
N GLU A 165 7.43 7.56 -23.80
CA GLU A 165 6.80 7.71 -25.12
C GLU A 165 6.70 9.19 -25.53
N GLY A 166 6.36 10.07 -24.58
CA GLY A 166 6.30 11.52 -24.79
C GLY A 166 7.65 12.13 -25.14
N GLU A 167 8.69 11.79 -24.37
CA GLU A 167 10.07 12.26 -24.60
C GLU A 167 10.65 11.73 -25.91
N ALA A 168 10.49 10.44 -26.20
CA ALA A 168 10.90 9.84 -27.47
C ALA A 168 10.18 10.47 -28.66
N ALA A 169 8.87 10.72 -28.56
CA ALA A 169 8.10 11.37 -29.62
C ALA A 169 8.54 12.83 -29.84
N LEU A 170 8.84 13.56 -28.75
CA LEU A 170 9.36 14.93 -28.82
C LEU A 170 10.74 14.95 -29.49
N LEU A 171 11.65 14.09 -29.06
CA LEU A 171 13.01 13.98 -29.58
C LEU A 171 13.00 13.57 -31.06
N LYS A 172 12.14 12.62 -31.45
CA LYS A 172 11.91 12.24 -32.85
C LYS A 172 11.50 13.45 -33.70
N ARG A 173 10.60 14.32 -33.21
CA ARG A 173 10.19 15.53 -33.91
C ARG A 173 11.32 16.55 -34.03
N GLN A 174 12.14 16.71 -33.00
CA GLN A 174 13.31 17.61 -33.03
C GLN A 174 14.36 17.12 -34.04
N LEU A 175 14.71 15.84 -33.98
CA LEU A 175 15.64 15.20 -34.92
C LEU A 175 15.12 15.28 -36.35
N ALA A 176 13.84 14.99 -36.58
CA ALA A 176 13.25 15.09 -37.91
C ALA A 176 13.23 16.52 -38.46
N ARG A 177 13.12 17.53 -37.58
CA ARG A 177 13.16 18.94 -37.95
C ARG A 177 14.57 19.44 -38.25
N ARG A 178 15.60 19.00 -37.53
CA ARG A 178 17.01 19.38 -37.78
C ARG A 178 17.64 18.60 -38.93
N PHE A 179 17.42 17.30 -38.98
CA PHE A 179 18.15 16.38 -39.87
C PHE A 179 17.29 15.76 -40.98
N GLY A 180 15.98 16.02 -41.02
CA GLY A 180 15.08 15.52 -42.06
C GLY A 180 14.59 14.09 -41.78
N ALA A 181 14.39 13.28 -42.82
CA ALA A 181 13.83 11.94 -42.67
C ALA A 181 14.77 11.04 -41.84
N LEU A 182 14.26 10.50 -40.72
CA LEU A 182 15.04 9.65 -39.83
C LEU A 182 15.04 8.19 -40.30
N PRO A 183 16.22 7.53 -40.41
CA PRO A 183 16.30 6.11 -40.71
C PRO A 183 15.51 5.27 -39.70
N ASP A 184 14.94 4.15 -40.16
CA ASP A 184 14.14 3.26 -39.29
C ASP A 184 14.94 2.75 -38.08
N ALA A 185 16.25 2.53 -38.25
CA ALA A 185 17.16 2.16 -37.16
C ALA A 185 17.18 3.19 -36.02
N VAL A 186 17.10 4.49 -36.34
CA VAL A 186 17.06 5.58 -35.34
C VAL A 186 15.70 5.61 -34.65
N GLN A 187 14.61 5.35 -35.39
CA GLN A 187 13.28 5.32 -34.82
C GLN A 187 13.12 4.18 -33.81
N VAL A 188 13.64 2.99 -34.12
CA VAL A 188 13.67 1.84 -33.20
C VAL A 188 14.52 2.15 -31.97
N ARG A 189 15.64 2.84 -32.15
CA ARG A 189 16.53 3.23 -31.04
C ARG A 189 15.87 4.21 -30.08
N LEU A 190 15.09 5.17 -30.58
CA LEU A 190 14.32 6.11 -29.76
C LEU A 190 13.18 5.44 -28.97
N THR A 191 12.53 4.42 -29.54
CA THR A 191 11.44 3.70 -28.84
C THR A 191 11.94 2.69 -27.80
N THR A 192 13.22 2.33 -27.84
CA THR A 192 13.81 1.30 -26.95
C THR A 192 14.76 1.91 -25.90
N ALA A 193 15.06 3.21 -25.99
CA ALA A 193 15.92 3.92 -25.07
C ALA A 193 15.22 4.21 -23.73
N ASP A 194 16.01 4.30 -22.64
CA ASP A 194 15.49 4.74 -21.35
C ASP A 194 15.37 6.28 -21.27
N VAL A 195 14.74 6.77 -20.19
CA VAL A 195 14.53 8.20 -19.94
C VAL A 195 15.84 8.99 -19.91
N ASP A 196 16.88 8.46 -19.25
CA ASP A 196 18.14 9.16 -19.05
C ASP A 196 18.88 9.34 -20.38
N GLN A 197 18.85 8.31 -21.24
CA GLN A 197 19.38 8.37 -22.60
C GLN A 197 18.60 9.36 -23.48
N LEU A 198 17.27 9.39 -23.37
CA LEU A 198 16.43 10.32 -24.11
C LEU A 198 16.68 11.77 -23.68
N GLU A 199 16.84 12.04 -22.37
CA GLU A 199 17.19 13.36 -21.85
C GLU A 199 18.60 13.80 -22.31
N GLU A 200 19.58 12.91 -22.29
CA GLU A 200 20.94 13.20 -22.76
C GLU A 200 20.94 13.55 -24.26
N TRP A 201 20.25 12.76 -25.08
CA TRP A 201 20.10 13.04 -26.51
C TRP A 201 19.30 14.31 -26.77
N ALA A 202 18.30 14.65 -25.95
CA ALA A 202 17.54 15.89 -26.07
C ALA A 202 18.37 17.15 -25.78
N ILE A 203 19.43 17.03 -24.99
CA ILE A 203 20.40 18.13 -24.79
C ILE A 203 21.39 18.15 -25.98
N LYS A 204 21.97 16.99 -26.33
CA LYS A 204 22.93 16.87 -27.45
C LYS A 204 22.34 17.31 -28.79
N VAL A 205 21.05 17.07 -29.02
CA VAL A 205 20.35 17.48 -30.25
C VAL A 205 20.18 18.98 -30.40
N LEU A 206 20.57 19.81 -29.42
CA LEU A 206 20.59 21.26 -29.58
C LEU A 206 21.91 21.73 -30.22
N ASP A 207 23.01 21.06 -29.92
CA ASP A 207 24.35 21.46 -30.33
C ASP A 207 24.91 20.64 -31.50
N ALA A 208 24.48 19.37 -31.66
CA ALA A 208 25.05 18.45 -32.64
C ALA A 208 24.83 18.87 -34.11
N GLU A 209 25.82 18.68 -34.98
CA GLU A 209 25.73 18.99 -36.42
C GLU A 209 25.26 17.79 -37.27
N SER A 210 25.20 16.59 -36.67
CA SER A 210 24.78 15.36 -37.36
C SER A 210 24.07 14.38 -36.42
N LEU A 211 23.34 13.41 -36.99
CA LEU A 211 22.71 12.33 -36.22
C LEU A 211 23.74 11.50 -35.44
N ASP A 212 24.89 11.21 -36.04
CA ASP A 212 25.94 10.41 -35.40
C ASP A 212 26.46 11.09 -34.13
N GLU A 213 26.61 12.41 -34.15
CA GLU A 213 27.08 13.19 -33.00
C GLU A 213 26.06 13.23 -31.84
N VAL A 214 24.75 13.14 -32.12
CA VAL A 214 23.72 13.02 -31.08
C VAL A 214 23.81 11.67 -30.37
N PHE A 215 24.08 10.61 -31.13
CA PHE A 215 24.08 9.23 -30.66
C PHE A 215 25.45 8.72 -30.23
N ASP A 216 26.48 9.56 -30.35
CA ASP A 216 27.86 9.23 -30.01
C ASP A 216 28.01 9.09 -28.49
N GLN A 217 28.36 7.87 -28.07
CA GLN A 217 28.76 7.59 -26.71
C GLN A 217 30.26 7.92 -26.58
N ARG A 218 30.60 9.21 -26.43
CA ARG A 218 31.94 9.52 -25.93
C ARG A 218 32.01 9.06 -24.48
N PRO A 219 32.91 8.15 -24.11
CA PRO A 219 33.12 7.81 -22.71
C PRO A 219 33.70 9.05 -22.03
N GLN A 220 33.04 9.51 -20.96
CA GLN A 220 33.65 10.34 -19.93
C GLN A 220 34.05 9.45 -18.75
#